data_AF-A0A235J2Z7-F1
#
_entry.id   AF-A0A235J2Z7-F1
#
_cell.length_a   1.000
_cell.length_b   1.000
_cell.length_c   1.000
_cell.angle_alpha   90.00
_cell.angle_beta   90.00
_cell.angle_gamma   90.00
#
_symmetry.space_group_name_H-M   'P 1'
#
loop_
_entity.id
_entity.type
_entity.pdbx_description
1 polymer ?
#
loop_
_entity_poly.entity_id
_entity_poly.type
_entity_poly.pdbx_seq_one_letter_code
_entity_poly.pdbx_strand_id
1 'polypeptide(L)'
;MNMAQRITITLPDNLHERLQMFKESLNISGVCQQAIDLAVQIEEIKVRTDIPAMEKAIARLRKQKQEASAKWKQAGFKDGLIDATEELDYLTLKYIGEGGDIEESIPGIKNEPTVKMWIDHFRWERYELEEDYFESEIYTQGWIEGVIHVWKEIKDKL
;
A
#
# COMPACT_ATOMS: atom_id res chain seq x y z
N MET A 1 -46.41 -23.59 -14.04
CA MET A 1 -45.84 -24.88 -14.50
C MET A 1 -44.33 -24.79 -14.32
N ASN A 2 -43.74 -25.49 -13.35
CA ASN A 2 -42.29 -25.52 -13.15
C ASN A 2 -41.66 -26.41 -14.23
N MET A 3 -41.06 -25.80 -15.25
CA MET A 3 -40.28 -26.52 -16.25
C MET A 3 -38.84 -26.64 -15.77
N ALA A 4 -38.48 -27.80 -15.24
CA ALA A 4 -37.08 -28.12 -14.97
C ALA A 4 -36.38 -28.47 -16.29
N GLN A 5 -35.29 -27.77 -16.62
CA GLN A 5 -34.45 -28.09 -17.77
C GLN A 5 -33.36 -29.07 -17.35
N ARG A 6 -33.15 -30.12 -18.16
CA ARG A 6 -32.12 -31.12 -17.90
C ARG A 6 -30.78 -30.61 -18.39
N ILE A 7 -29.79 -30.61 -17.50
CA ILE A 7 -28.40 -30.28 -17.79
C ILE A 7 -27.56 -31.53 -17.56
N THR A 8 -26.63 -31.81 -18.47
CA THR A 8 -25.62 -32.87 -18.30
C THR A 8 -24.29 -32.22 -17.94
N ILE A 9 -23.66 -32.70 -16.87
CA ILE A 9 -22.35 -32.22 -16.42
C ILE A 9 -21.34 -33.36 -16.43
N THR A 10 -20.11 -33.04 -16.79
CA THR A 10 -18.98 -33.98 -16.70
C THR A 10 -18.36 -33.88 -15.31
N LEU A 11 -18.12 -35.03 -14.66
CA LEU A 11 -17.47 -35.10 -13.36
C LEU A 11 -16.06 -35.68 -13.51
N PRO A 12 -15.07 -35.22 -12.73
CA PRO A 12 -13.78 -35.90 -12.60
C PRO A 12 -13.96 -37.35 -12.12
N ASP A 13 -13.17 -38.28 -12.64
CA ASP A 13 -13.31 -39.73 -12.38
C ASP A 13 -13.31 -40.06 -10.88
N ASN A 14 -12.41 -39.44 -10.12
CA ASN A 14 -12.31 -39.63 -8.67
C ASN A 14 -13.58 -39.21 -7.90
N LEU A 15 -14.25 -38.15 -8.36
CA LEU A 15 -15.50 -37.67 -7.76
C LEU A 15 -16.65 -38.58 -8.17
N HIS A 16 -16.66 -39.07 -9.41
CA HIS A 16 -17.66 -40.00 -9.89
C HIS A 16 -17.65 -41.32 -9.10
N GLU A 17 -16.47 -41.91 -8.90
CA GLU A 17 -16.27 -43.13 -8.10
C GLU A 17 -16.76 -42.96 -6.66
N ARG A 18 -16.38 -41.84 -6.02
CA ARG A 18 -16.84 -41.51 -4.66
C ARG A 18 -18.34 -41.32 -4.58
N LEU A 19 -18.93 -40.71 -5.59
CA LEU A 19 -20.36 -40.45 -5.65
C LEU A 19 -21.18 -41.72 -5.89
N GLN A 20 -20.65 -42.72 -6.62
CA GLN A 20 -21.31 -44.02 -6.75
C GLN A 20 -21.49 -44.73 -5.41
N MET A 21 -20.52 -44.63 -4.49
CA MET A 21 -20.60 -45.26 -3.16
C MET A 21 -21.73 -44.73 -2.28
N PHE A 22 -22.24 -43.51 -2.55
CA PHE A 22 -23.27 -42.84 -1.73
C PHE A 22 -24.53 -42.49 -2.54
N LYS A 23 -24.70 -43.07 -3.73
CA LYS A 23 -25.76 -42.69 -4.67
C LYS A 23 -27.19 -42.92 -4.14
N GLU A 24 -27.39 -43.90 -3.27
CA GLU A 24 -28.70 -44.23 -2.70
C GLU A 24 -29.06 -43.35 -1.49
N SER A 25 -28.07 -42.79 -0.81
CA SER A 25 -28.27 -41.95 0.39
C SER A 25 -28.25 -40.45 0.08
N LEU A 26 -27.76 -40.04 -1.09
CA LEU A 26 -27.58 -38.64 -1.46
C LEU A 26 -28.53 -38.21 -2.59
N ASN A 27 -29.31 -37.15 -2.35
CA ASN A 27 -30.11 -36.51 -3.39
C ASN A 27 -29.22 -35.65 -4.30
N ILE A 28 -28.54 -36.28 -5.26
CA ILE A 28 -27.58 -35.63 -6.16
C ILE A 28 -28.23 -34.47 -6.92
N SER A 29 -29.46 -34.65 -7.42
CA SER A 29 -30.16 -33.59 -8.14
C SER A 29 -30.43 -32.37 -7.25
N GLY A 30 -30.87 -32.59 -6.01
CA GLY A 30 -31.11 -31.51 -5.05
C GLY A 30 -29.83 -30.76 -4.68
N VAL A 31 -28.75 -31.49 -4.42
CA VAL A 31 -27.43 -30.90 -4.10
C VAL A 31 -26.90 -30.09 -5.27
N CYS A 32 -26.96 -30.62 -6.50
CA CYS A 32 -26.53 -29.89 -7.70
C CYS A 32 -27.39 -28.65 -7.94
N GLN A 33 -28.72 -28.74 -7.78
CA GLN A 33 -29.63 -27.60 -7.94
C GLN A 33 -29.31 -26.48 -6.94
N GLN A 34 -29.10 -26.82 -5.66
CA GLN A 34 -28.74 -25.84 -4.64
C GLN A 34 -27.37 -25.20 -4.90
N ALA A 35 -26.38 -25.99 -5.31
CA ALA A 35 -25.05 -25.48 -5.61
C ALA A 35 -25.06 -24.53 -6.82
N ILE A 36 -25.80 -24.89 -7.87
CA ILE A 36 -25.96 -24.06 -9.07
C ILE A 36 -26.74 -22.79 -8.74
N ASP A 37 -27.84 -22.88 -7.98
CA ASP A 37 -28.64 -21.72 -7.56
C ASP A 37 -27.81 -20.74 -6.73
N LEU A 38 -27.03 -21.22 -5.76
CA LEU A 38 -26.12 -20.38 -4.98
C LEU A 38 -25.06 -19.70 -5.87
N ALA A 39 -24.45 -20.45 -6.80
CA ALA A 39 -23.46 -19.90 -7.71
C ALA A 39 -24.05 -18.82 -8.63
N VAL A 40 -25.27 -19.05 -9.14
CA VAL A 40 -26.01 -18.08 -9.95
C VAL A 40 -26.36 -16.85 -9.14
N GLN A 41 -26.86 -16.99 -7.91
CA GLN A 41 -27.15 -15.85 -7.03
C GLN A 41 -25.92 -15.01 -6.74
N ILE A 42 -24.74 -15.64 -6.55
CA ILE A 42 -23.47 -14.92 -6.38
C ILE A 42 -23.13 -14.10 -7.63
N GLU A 43 -23.25 -14.69 -8.82
CA GLU A 43 -23.01 -13.97 -10.08
C GLU A 43 -24.06 -12.87 -10.33
N GLU A 44 -25.33 -13.10 -9.99
CA GLU A 44 -26.38 -12.08 -10.06
C GLU A 44 -26.11 -10.92 -9.11
N ILE A 45 -25.61 -11.17 -7.89
CA ILE A 45 -25.19 -10.11 -6.96
C ILE A 45 -24.04 -9.31 -7.56
N LYS A 46 -23.02 -9.98 -8.13
CA LYS A 46 -21.88 -9.31 -8.80
C LYS A 46 -22.35 -8.43 -9.97
N VAL A 47 -23.32 -8.91 -10.76
CA VAL A 47 -23.89 -8.18 -11.90
C VAL A 47 -24.82 -7.05 -11.43
N ARG A 48 -25.60 -7.24 -10.36
CA ARG A 48 -26.50 -6.22 -9.77
C ARG A 48 -25.77 -5.18 -8.94
N THR A 49 -24.56 -5.44 -8.46
CA THR A 49 -23.62 -4.39 -8.09
C THR A 49 -23.15 -3.67 -9.35
N ASP A 50 -24.06 -2.96 -10.00
CA ASP A 50 -23.72 -1.84 -10.85
C ASP A 50 -22.73 -0.95 -10.08
N ILE A 51 -21.58 -0.68 -10.69
CA ILE A 51 -20.37 -0.19 -10.04
C ILE A 51 -20.32 1.36 -9.88
N PRO A 52 -21.41 2.19 -9.90
CA PRO A 52 -21.29 3.60 -9.47
C PRO A 52 -20.86 3.77 -8.01
N ALA A 53 -21.29 2.88 -7.11
CA ALA A 53 -20.96 2.97 -5.68
C ALA A 53 -19.49 2.62 -5.40
N MET A 54 -18.94 1.64 -6.13
CA MET A 54 -17.54 1.23 -6.00
C MET A 54 -16.59 2.23 -6.66
N GLU A 55 -16.91 2.76 -7.85
CA GLU A 55 -16.12 3.84 -8.47
C GLU A 55 -16.11 5.09 -7.59
N LYS A 56 -17.26 5.44 -6.97
CA LYS A 56 -17.34 6.53 -6.00
C LYS A 56 -16.50 6.26 -4.75
N ALA A 57 -16.47 5.02 -4.26
CA ALA A 57 -15.62 4.62 -3.14
C ALA A 57 -14.13 4.70 -3.50
N ILE A 58 -13.74 4.22 -4.69
CA ILE A 58 -12.37 4.31 -5.22
C ILE A 58 -11.96 5.78 -5.36
N ALA A 59 -12.80 6.64 -5.95
CA ALA A 59 -12.51 8.06 -6.10
C ALA A 59 -12.33 8.75 -4.74
N ARG A 60 -13.21 8.47 -3.78
CA ARG A 60 -13.09 8.99 -2.40
C ARG A 60 -11.79 8.52 -1.73
N LEU A 61 -11.48 7.22 -1.80
CA LEU A 61 -10.30 6.64 -1.16
C LEU A 61 -9.00 7.12 -1.83
N ARG A 62 -8.98 7.30 -3.15
CA ARG A 62 -7.84 7.94 -3.86
C ARG A 62 -7.59 9.36 -3.35
N LYS A 63 -8.66 10.15 -3.18
CA LYS A 63 -8.54 11.51 -2.62
C LYS A 63 -8.03 11.47 -1.18
N GLN A 64 -8.60 10.62 -0.33
CA GLN A 64 -8.15 10.47 1.06
C GLN A 64 -6.70 10.02 1.16
N LYS A 65 -6.28 9.06 0.33
CA LYS A 65 -4.89 8.64 0.23
C LYS A 65 -4.00 9.81 -0.18
N GLN A 66 -4.38 10.57 -1.20
CA GLN A 66 -3.60 11.73 -1.65
C GLN A 66 -3.46 12.79 -0.54
N GLU A 67 -4.52 13.07 0.20
CA GLU A 67 -4.50 14.01 1.34
C GLU A 67 -3.62 13.49 2.49
N ALA A 68 -3.71 12.21 2.82
CA ALA A 68 -2.87 11.58 3.84
C ALA A 68 -1.39 11.59 3.45
N SER A 69 -1.06 11.20 2.21
CA SER A 69 0.29 11.25 1.67
C SER A 69 0.82 12.70 1.62
N ALA A 70 -0.01 13.68 1.26
CA ALA A 70 0.40 15.09 1.22
C ALA A 70 0.77 15.62 2.62
N LYS A 71 0.05 15.20 3.67
CA LYS A 71 0.38 15.53 5.06
C LYS A 71 1.77 15.05 5.42
N TRP A 72 2.09 13.79 5.14
CA TRP A 72 3.41 13.22 5.45
C TRP A 72 4.53 13.86 4.63
N LYS A 73 4.28 14.14 3.35
CA LYS A 73 5.22 14.88 2.51
C LYS A 73 5.54 16.26 3.08
N GLN A 74 4.50 17.00 3.50
CA GLN A 74 4.67 18.34 4.07
C GLN A 74 5.38 18.30 5.43
N ALA A 75 5.07 17.32 6.28
CA ALA A 75 5.76 17.11 7.54
C ALA A 75 7.25 16.85 7.30
N GLY A 76 7.57 15.89 6.42
CA GLY A 76 8.94 15.61 6.02
C GLY A 76 9.65 16.86 5.51
N PHE A 77 9.03 17.61 4.59
CA PHE A 77 9.61 18.84 4.06
C PHE A 77 9.94 19.87 5.15
N LYS A 78 9.02 20.10 6.09
CA LYS A 78 9.23 21.03 7.19
C LYS A 78 10.39 20.58 8.08
N ASP A 79 10.44 19.31 8.43
CA ASP A 79 11.49 18.75 9.26
C ASP A 79 12.84 18.78 8.54
N GLY A 80 12.87 18.51 7.24
CA GLY A 80 14.08 18.63 6.42
C GLY A 80 14.63 20.05 6.35
N LEU A 81 13.76 21.07 6.36
CA LEU A 81 14.20 22.47 6.48
C LEU A 81 14.90 22.70 7.83
N ILE A 82 14.25 22.30 8.93
CA ILE A 82 14.74 22.51 10.29
C ILE A 82 16.08 21.81 10.48
N ASP A 83 16.13 20.52 10.15
CA ASP A 83 17.32 19.70 10.32
C ASP A 83 18.48 20.23 9.46
N ALA A 84 18.23 20.65 8.22
CA ALA A 84 19.26 21.25 7.37
C ALA A 84 19.81 22.58 7.91
N THR A 85 19.03 23.33 8.68
CA THR A 85 19.47 24.61 9.24
C THR A 85 20.08 24.50 10.63
N GLU A 86 19.70 23.48 11.40
CA GLU A 86 20.01 23.42 12.84
C GLU A 86 20.87 22.21 13.24
N GLU A 87 20.78 21.09 12.51
CA GLU A 87 21.32 19.80 12.96
C GLU A 87 22.37 19.20 12.01
N LEU A 88 22.15 19.31 10.69
CA LEU A 88 23.02 18.65 9.71
C LEU A 88 24.37 19.34 9.58
N ASP A 89 25.43 18.55 9.60
CA ASP A 89 26.77 19.02 9.26
C ASP A 89 26.91 19.34 7.77
N TYR A 90 27.96 20.08 7.43
CA TYR A 90 28.21 20.52 6.06
C TYR A 90 28.34 19.37 5.04
N LEU A 91 29.04 18.27 5.38
CA LEU A 91 29.26 17.17 4.45
C LEU A 91 27.97 16.42 4.18
N THR A 92 27.15 16.20 5.22
CA THR A 92 25.83 15.60 5.08
C THR A 92 24.91 16.47 4.24
N LEU A 93 24.83 17.77 4.55
CA LEU A 93 24.00 18.72 3.83
C LEU A 93 24.41 18.84 2.36
N LYS A 94 25.72 18.92 2.09
CA LYS A 94 26.26 18.94 0.73
C LYS A 94 25.93 17.66 -0.03
N TYR A 95 26.17 16.50 0.58
CA TYR A 95 25.94 15.20 -0.05
C TYR A 95 24.49 15.05 -0.51
N ILE A 96 23.53 15.30 0.38
CA ILE A 96 22.10 15.23 0.05
C ILE A 96 21.73 16.32 -0.97
N GLY A 97 22.22 17.55 -0.75
CA GLY A 97 21.94 18.70 -1.59
C GLY A 97 22.44 18.56 -3.04
N GLU A 98 23.48 17.76 -3.27
CA GLU A 98 24.02 17.41 -4.60
C GLU A 98 23.38 16.14 -5.19
N GLY A 99 22.40 15.54 -4.51
CA GLY A 99 21.66 14.37 -4.99
C GLY A 99 22.29 13.03 -4.63
N GLY A 100 23.06 12.98 -3.53
CA GLY A 100 23.57 11.74 -2.96
C GLY A 100 22.46 10.77 -2.55
N ASP A 101 22.76 9.48 -2.59
CA ASP A 101 21.83 8.42 -2.21
C ASP A 101 21.79 8.28 -0.68
N ILE A 102 20.64 8.52 -0.08
CA ILE A 102 20.50 8.47 1.38
C ILE A 102 20.63 7.05 1.94
N GLU A 103 20.53 6.02 1.10
CA GLU A 103 20.76 4.63 1.48
C GLU A 103 22.25 4.26 1.51
N GLU A 104 23.13 5.13 1.02
CA GLU A 104 24.57 4.94 1.07
C GLU A 104 25.20 5.69 2.26
N SER A 105 26.35 5.19 2.73
CA SER A 105 27.18 5.94 3.67
C SER A 105 27.78 7.16 2.96
N ILE A 106 27.79 8.30 3.64
CA ILE A 106 28.36 9.53 3.08
C ILE A 106 29.87 9.35 2.86
N PRO A 107 30.36 9.53 1.62
CA PRO A 107 31.79 9.43 1.34
C PRO A 107 32.62 10.41 2.18
N GLY A 108 33.64 9.90 2.85
CA GLY A 108 34.51 10.70 3.72
C GLY A 108 34.10 10.71 5.19
N ILE A 109 32.94 10.15 5.54
CA ILE A 109 32.50 9.98 6.91
C ILE A 109 32.61 8.48 7.28
N LYS A 110 33.58 8.13 8.14
CA LYS A 110 33.86 6.73 8.49
C LYS A 110 32.96 6.25 9.61
N ASN A 111 32.41 5.04 9.47
CA ASN A 111 31.62 4.32 10.47
C ASN A 111 30.30 4.99 10.88
N GLU A 112 29.81 5.96 10.10
CA GLU A 112 28.49 6.54 10.34
C GLU A 112 27.39 5.70 9.66
N PRO A 113 26.19 5.64 10.25
CA PRO A 113 25.03 5.04 9.62
C PRO A 113 24.67 5.79 8.33
N THR A 114 23.87 5.17 7.47
CA THR A 114 23.36 5.84 6.27
C THR A 114 22.47 7.03 6.67
N VAL A 115 22.28 7.99 5.76
CA VAL A 115 21.39 9.12 6.03
C VAL A 115 19.97 8.63 6.30
N LYS A 116 19.50 7.59 5.60
CA LYS A 116 18.21 6.96 5.86
C LYS A 116 18.09 6.43 7.29
N MET A 117 19.11 5.75 7.79
CA MET A 117 19.13 5.25 9.17
C MET A 117 19.08 6.38 10.20
N TRP A 118 19.77 7.48 9.94
CA TRP A 118 19.69 8.68 10.77
C TRP A 118 18.28 9.27 10.76
N ILE A 119 17.68 9.46 9.58
CA ILE A 119 16.30 9.95 9.41
C ILE A 119 15.33 9.05 10.19
N ASP A 120 15.45 7.73 10.03
CA ASP A 120 14.61 6.75 10.71
C ASP A 120 14.75 6.79 12.24
N HIS A 121 15.96 7.00 12.74
CA HIS A 121 16.21 7.15 14.17
C HIS A 121 15.54 8.41 14.75
N PHE A 122 15.76 9.58 14.13
CA PHE A 122 15.12 10.84 14.57
C PHE A 122 13.58 10.80 14.44
N ARG A 123 13.07 10.10 13.42
CA ARG A 123 11.64 9.88 13.24
C ARG A 123 11.02 9.03 14.33
N TRP A 124 11.69 7.97 14.74
CA TRP A 124 11.23 7.11 15.84
C TRP A 124 10.97 7.94 17.10
N GLU A 125 11.85 8.91 17.38
CA GLU A 125 11.69 9.82 18.52
C GLU A 125 10.54 10.84 18.32
N ARG A 126 10.31 11.33 17.10
CA ARG A 126 9.32 12.39 16.83
C ARG A 126 7.88 11.93 16.63
N TYR A 127 7.65 10.74 16.05
CA TYR A 127 6.32 10.40 15.50
C TYR A 127 5.74 9.06 15.94
N GLU A 128 6.53 8.15 16.50
CA GLU A 128 6.04 6.80 16.77
C GLU A 128 5.11 6.70 18.01
N LEU A 129 4.99 7.78 18.78
CA LEU A 129 4.12 7.84 19.96
C LEU A 129 2.71 8.40 19.67
N GLU A 130 2.44 8.98 18.49
CA GLU A 130 1.22 9.75 18.25
C GLU A 130 0.32 9.28 17.08
N GLU A 131 0.82 8.53 16.08
CA GLU A 131 -0.01 8.13 14.93
C GLU A 131 0.06 6.62 14.58
N ASP A 132 -1.11 5.98 14.49
CA ASP A 132 -1.27 4.56 14.09
C ASP A 132 -0.88 4.26 12.63
N TYR A 133 -0.57 5.29 11.83
CA TYR A 133 -0.26 5.15 10.41
C TYR A 133 0.75 6.20 9.94
N PHE A 134 1.86 5.73 9.36
CA PHE A 134 2.95 6.59 8.91
C PHE A 134 3.48 6.17 7.53
N GLU A 135 3.48 7.09 6.57
CA GLU A 135 3.99 6.84 5.20
C GLU A 135 5.48 7.19 5.11
N SER A 136 6.31 6.25 5.58
CA SER A 136 7.76 6.44 5.71
C SER A 136 8.43 7.04 4.47
N GLU A 137 8.21 6.43 3.31
CA GLU A 137 8.86 6.84 2.06
C GLU A 137 8.46 8.25 1.62
N ILE A 138 7.18 8.59 1.77
CA ILE A 138 6.66 9.90 1.36
C ILE A 138 7.17 10.99 2.28
N TYR A 139 7.23 10.70 3.58
CA TYR A 139 7.90 11.57 4.55
C TYR A 139 9.37 11.77 4.18
N THR A 140 10.12 10.69 3.96
CA THR A 140 11.55 10.77 3.65
C THR A 140 11.80 11.55 2.35
N GLN A 141 10.96 11.35 1.33
CA GLN A 141 11.01 12.17 0.12
C GLN A 141 10.81 13.66 0.43
N GLY A 142 9.78 14.00 1.21
CA GLY A 142 9.54 15.39 1.64
C GLY A 142 10.76 15.96 2.36
N TRP A 143 11.34 15.20 3.28
CA TRP A 143 12.51 15.59 4.05
C TRP A 143 13.72 15.90 3.16
N ILE A 144 14.04 15.02 2.21
CA ILE A 144 15.10 15.26 1.22
C ILE A 144 14.82 16.54 0.43
N GLU A 145 13.57 16.75 -0.02
CA GLU A 145 13.19 17.97 -0.76
C GLU A 145 13.43 19.24 0.08
N GLY A 146 13.17 19.19 1.39
CA GLY A 146 13.46 20.28 2.33
C GLY A 146 14.96 20.55 2.47
N VAL A 147 15.77 19.51 2.68
CA VAL A 147 17.22 19.63 2.79
C VAL A 147 17.84 20.20 1.51
N ILE A 148 17.42 19.69 0.34
CA ILE A 148 17.86 20.19 -0.97
C ILE A 148 17.48 21.66 -1.14
N HIS A 149 16.30 22.09 -0.67
CA HIS A 149 15.89 23.47 -0.72
C HIS A 149 16.86 24.38 0.04
N VAL A 150 17.19 24.03 1.28
CA VAL A 150 18.16 24.80 2.09
C VAL A 150 19.53 24.84 1.43
N TRP A 151 20.06 23.70 0.98
CA TRP A 151 21.37 23.65 0.33
C TRP A 151 21.43 24.57 -0.89
N LYS A 152 20.41 24.57 -1.75
CA LYS A 152 20.34 25.45 -2.93
C LYS A 152 20.44 26.93 -2.57
N GLU A 153 19.86 27.34 -1.45
CA GLU A 153 19.84 28.74 -1.00
C GLU A 153 21.16 29.21 -0.37
N ILE A 154 21.95 28.29 0.20
CA ILE A 154 23.15 28.65 0.98
C ILE A 154 24.47 28.26 0.30
N LYS A 155 24.49 27.29 -0.61
CA LYS A 155 25.73 26.70 -1.15
C LYS A 155 26.69 27.71 -1.79
N ASP A 156 26.17 28.77 -2.42
CA ASP A 156 26.99 29.78 -3.11
C ASP A 156 27.50 30.87 -2.15
N LYS A 157 27.13 30.80 -0.86
CA LYS A 157 27.48 31.74 0.21
C LYS A 157 28.47 31.16 1.22
N LEU A 158 28.74 29.86 1.16
CA LEU A 158 29.69 29.12 2.01
C LEU A 158 31.07 29.08 1.35
#